data_AF-A0A2V5TKB2-F1
#
_entry.id   AF-A0A2V5TKB2-F1
#
_cell.length_a   1.000
_cell.length_b   1.000
_cell.length_c   1.000
_cell.angle_alpha   90.00
_cell.angle_beta   90.00
_cell.angle_gamma   90.00
#
_symmetry.space_group_name_H-M   'P 1'
#
loop_
_entity.id
_entity.type
_entity.pdbx_description
1 polymer ?
#
loop_
_entity_poly.entity_id
_entity_poly.type
_entity_poly.pdbx_seq_one_letter_code
_entity_poly.pdbx_strand_id
1 'polypeptide(L)' 'SVARLGLDDYFYGDGVSVIEWADRFPEFIPEQAQWLVFEIKSEDQRAITFPDNSHALSALGL' A
#
# COMPACT_ATOMS: atom_id res chain seq x y z
N SER A 1 17.60 -3.02 -9.62
CA SER A 1 16.91 -3.41 -8.38
C SER A 1 16.06 -2.23 -7.94
N VAL A 2 14.80 -2.45 -7.55
CA VAL A 2 13.84 -1.42 -7.08
C VAL A 2 14.45 -0.57 -5.95
N ALA A 3 15.29 -1.17 -5.11
CA ALA A 3 16.03 -0.49 -4.05
C ALA A 3 16.94 0.68 -4.49
N ARG A 4 17.24 0.84 -5.79
CA ARG A 4 18.07 1.95 -6.29
C ARG A 4 17.27 3.15 -6.80
N LEU A 5 15.94 3.14 -6.66
CA LEU A 5 15.07 4.21 -7.16
C LEU A 5 15.05 5.45 -6.25
N GLY A 6 15.73 5.44 -5.10
CA GLY A 6 15.72 6.56 -4.16
C GLY A 6 14.38 6.73 -3.46
N LEU A 7 13.67 5.62 -3.19
CA LEU A 7 12.34 5.65 -2.56
C LEU A 7 12.36 6.23 -1.13
N ASP A 8 13.50 6.16 -0.45
CA ASP A 8 13.66 6.68 0.91
C ASP A 8 13.32 8.18 1.01
N ASP A 9 13.70 8.99 0.01
CA ASP A 9 13.39 10.42 -0.03
C ASP A 9 11.87 10.66 -0.13
N TYR A 10 11.14 9.74 -0.77
CA TYR A 10 9.68 9.80 -0.90
C TYR A 10 8.96 9.21 0.31
N PHE A 11 9.51 8.17 0.95
CA PHE A 11 8.90 7.49 2.09
C PHE A 11 9.11 8.22 3.42
N TYR A 12 10.26 8.89 3.56
CA TYR A 12 10.69 9.50 4.83
C TYR A 12 10.93 11.02 4.73
N GLY A 13 10.59 11.64 3.60
CA GLY A 13 10.52 13.10 3.49
C GLY A 13 9.29 13.69 4.21
N ASP A 14 9.21 15.02 4.30
CA ASP A 14 8.14 15.75 5.00
C ASP A 14 6.79 15.81 4.23
N GLY A 15 6.53 14.83 3.38
CA GLY A 15 5.37 14.76 2.49
C GLY A 15 4.45 13.57 2.75
N VAL A 16 3.48 13.39 1.85
CA VAL A 16 2.64 12.19 1.79
C VAL A 16 2.88 11.51 0.45
N SER A 17 3.23 10.23 0.50
CA SER A 17 3.37 9.37 -0.67
C SER A 17 2.16 8.45 -0.80
N VAL A 18 1.61 8.35 -2.01
CA VAL A 18 0.59 7.37 -2.37
C VAL A 18 1.21 6.39 -3.36
N ILE A 19 1.17 5.11 -3.03
CA ILE A 19 1.85 4.05 -3.79
C ILE A 19 0.78 3.10 -4.32
N GLU A 20 0.58 3.09 -5.64
CA GLU A 20 -0.26 2.09 -6.30
C GLU A 20 0.49 0.77 -6.45
N TRP A 21 -0.24 -0.35 -6.41
CA TRP A 21 0.32 -1.71 -6.57
C TRP A 21 1.42 -2.06 -5.54
N ALA A 22 1.37 -1.46 -4.35
CA ALA A 22 2.32 -1.65 -3.25
C ALA A 22 2.42 -3.12 -2.78
N ASP A 23 1.36 -3.90 -3.02
CA ASP A 23 1.26 -5.33 -2.72
C ASP A 23 2.23 -6.20 -3.52
N ARG A 24 2.78 -5.71 -4.63
CA ARG A 24 3.78 -6.46 -5.43
C ARG A 24 5.17 -6.49 -4.81
N PHE A 25 5.45 -5.57 -3.90
CA PHE A 25 6.77 -5.37 -3.29
C PHE A 25 6.63 -5.02 -1.79
N PRO A 26 5.88 -5.81 -1.00
CA PRO A 26 5.51 -5.46 0.36
C PRO A 26 6.72 -5.29 1.27
N GLU A 27 7.83 -5.98 0.99
CA GLU A 27 9.08 -5.90 1.76
C GLU A 27 9.79 -4.54 1.65
N PHE A 28 9.43 -3.72 0.66
CA PHE A 28 9.95 -2.36 0.49
C PHE A 28 9.02 -1.28 1.03
N ILE A 29 7.79 -1.65 1.45
CA ILE A 29 6.82 -0.70 1.97
C ILE A 29 7.11 -0.47 3.46
N PRO A 30 7.14 0.79 3.93
CA PRO A 30 7.37 1.07 5.35
C PRO A 30 6.29 0.45 6.24
N GLU A 31 6.68 -0.12 7.38
CA GLU A 31 5.75 -0.77 8.33
C GLU A 31 4.63 0.17 8.83
N GLN A 32 4.93 1.48 8.91
CA GLN A 32 3.98 2.50 9.32
C GLN A 32 3.01 2.95 8.21
N ALA A 33 3.17 2.46 6.98
CA ALA A 33 2.29 2.84 5.87
C ALA A 33 0.84 2.41 6.16
N GLN A 34 -0.12 3.30 5.95
CA GLN A 34 -1.54 2.94 5.98
C GLN A 34 -1.92 2.30 4.65
N TRP A 35 -2.40 1.06 4.70
CA TRP A 35 -2.90 0.38 3.51
C TRP A 35 -4.33 0.82 3.19
N LEU A 36 -4.62 1.00 1.89
CA LEU A 36 -5.97 1.18 1.36
C LEU A 36 -6.22 0.07 0.34
N VAL A 37 -7.29 -0.70 0.55
CA VAL A 37 -7.67 -1.79 -0.35
C VAL A 37 -8.97 -1.45 -1.05
N PHE A 38 -8.97 -1.64 -2.36
CA PHE A 38 -10.11 -1.37 -3.23
C PHE A 38 -10.68 -2.70 -3.73
N GLU A 39 -11.98 -2.91 -3.53
CA GLU A 39 -12.68 -4.09 -4.03
C GLU A 39 -13.81 -3.65 -4.98
N ILE A 40 -13.92 -4.33 -6.12
CA ILE A 40 -15.01 -4.12 -7.07
C ILE A 40 -16.25 -4.86 -6.56
N LYS A 41 -17.33 -4.12 -6.25
CA LYS A 41 -18.60 -4.71 -5.80
C LYS A 41 -19.64 -4.82 -6.92
N SER A 42 -19.63 -3.86 -7.85
CA SER A 42 -20.45 -3.85 -9.07
C SER A 42 -19.73 -3.02 -10.14
N GLU A 43 -20.38 -2.78 -11.28
CA GLU A 43 -19.89 -1.87 -12.32
C GLU A 43 -19.52 -0.49 -11.76
N ASP A 44 -20.40 0.09 -10.94
CA ASP A 44 -20.37 1.47 -10.44
C ASP A 44 -20.05 1.60 -8.94
N GLN A 45 -19.90 0.49 -8.21
CA GLN A 45 -19.61 0.52 -6.78
C GLN A 45 -18.27 -0.12 -6.43
N ARG A 46 -17.56 0.52 -5.50
CA ARG A 46 -16.30 0.03 -4.93
C ARG A 46 -16.41 0.06 -3.41
N ALA A 47 -15.84 -0.95 -2.76
CA ALA A 47 -15.56 -0.89 -1.32
C ALA A 47 -14.11 -0.46 -1.13
N ILE A 48 -13.89 0.49 -0.22
CA ILE A 48 -12.55 0.92 0.21
C ILE A 48 -12.42 0.54 1.67
N THR A 49 -11.41 -0.24 2.01
CA THR A 49 -11.13 -0.67 3.38
C THR A 49 -9.75 -0.23 3.83
N PHE A 50 -9.64 0.02 5.13
CA PHE A 50 -8.43 0.42 5.82
C PHE A 50 -8.10 -0.70 6.81
N PRO A 51 -7.41 -1.77 6.37
CA PRO A 51 -7.03 -2.83 7.28
C PRO A 51 -6.00 -2.31 8.29
N ASP A 52 -6.02 -2.89 9.49
CA ASP A 52 -4.93 -2.70 10.44
C ASP A 52 -3.62 -3.20 9.80
N ASN A 53 -2.51 -2.51 10.03
CA ASN A 53 -1.23 -2.81 9.36
C ASN A 53 -0.74 -4.24 9.62
N SER A 54 -1.09 -4.85 10.76
CA SER A 54 -0.82 -6.26 11.04
C SER A 54 -1.61 -7.25 10.18
N HIS A 55 -2.73 -6.80 9.59
CA HIS A 55 -3.66 -7.61 8.81
C HIS A 55 -3.72 -7.22 7.34
N ALA A 56 -3.07 -6.13 6.92
CA ALA A 56 -3.15 -5.62 5.56
C ALA A 56 -2.76 -6.66 4.49
N LEU A 57 -1.66 -7.37 4.69
CA LEU A 57 -1.22 -8.41 3.74
C LEU A 57 -2.19 -9.61 3.73
N SER A 58 -2.68 -10.04 4.91
CA SER A 58 -3.68 -11.10 5.00
C SER A 58 -5.01 -10.74 4.34
N ALA A 59 -5.42 -9.46 4.40
CA ALA A 59 -6.62 -8.95 3.75
C ALA A 59 -6.49 -8.93 2.22
N LEU A 60 -5.26 -8.90 1.70
CA LEU A 60 -4.95 -8.99 0.27
C LEU A 60 -4.82 -10.45 -0.22
N GLY A 61 -4.93 -11.43 0.69
CA GLY A 61 -4.77 -12.85 0.35
C GLY A 61 -3.31 -13.24 0.03
N LEU A 62 -2.35 -12.47 0.53
CA LEU A 62 -0.91 -12.69 0.42
C LEU A 62 -0.34 -13.38 1.67
#